data_AF-A0A1X0Q6N4-F1
#
_entry.id   AF-A0A1X0Q6N4-F1
#
_cell.length_a   1.000
_cell.length_b   1.000
_cell.length_c   1.000
_cell.angle_alpha   90.00
_cell.angle_beta   90.00
_cell.angle_gamma   90.00
#
_symmetry.space_group_name_H-M   'P 1'
#
loop_
_entity.id
_entity.type
_entity.pdbx_description
1 polymer ?
#
loop_
_entity_poly.entity_id
_entity_poly.type
_entity_poly.pdbx_seq_one_letter_code
_entity_poly.pdbx_strand_id
1 'polypeptide(L)'
;MCYGLGCISYQGVGRLVFIENTMTGAAYKQILAKNLRQSANEMGIDSFIFMHDNDSKHTSGVVKDWIDAKEIDILPWPPQSQDLNPIEHIWAFIKKELCKKGKLKKNKNLKRKF
;
A
#
# COMPACT_ATOMS: atom_id res chain seq x y z
N MET A 1 -3.68 2.52 -15.69
CA MET A 1 -4.53 2.77 -14.50
C MET A 1 -3.56 3.10 -13.39
N CYS A 2 -3.65 4.26 -12.74
CA CYS A 2 -2.72 4.60 -11.66
C CYS A 2 -3.23 3.96 -10.37
N TYR A 3 -2.41 3.12 -9.75
CA TYR A 3 -2.70 2.53 -8.44
C TYR A 3 -2.03 3.37 -7.35
N GLY A 4 -2.64 3.47 -6.17
CA GLY A 4 -2.01 4.06 -4.99
C GLY A 4 -1.74 2.96 -3.98
N LEU A 5 -0.51 2.88 -3.46
CA LEU A 5 -0.19 2.06 -2.29
C LEU A 5 0.00 2.99 -1.10
N GLY A 6 -0.80 2.80 -0.05
CA GLY A 6 -0.64 3.51 1.22
C GLY A 6 -0.51 2.52 2.36
N CYS A 7 -0.08 3.00 3.52
CA CYS A 7 -0.16 2.26 4.77
C CYS A 7 -0.73 3.15 5.86
N ILE A 8 -1.31 2.53 6.88
CA ILE A 8 -1.92 3.18 8.04
C ILE A 8 -1.50 2.43 9.29
N SER A 9 -1.60 3.11 10.43
CA SER A 9 -1.47 2.54 11.76
C SER A 9 -2.40 3.27 12.72
N TYR A 10 -2.41 2.85 13.98
CA TYR A 10 -3.06 3.61 15.04
C TYR A 10 -2.47 5.03 15.20
N GLN A 11 -1.18 5.22 14.94
CA GLN A 11 -0.51 6.53 15.03
C GLN A 11 -0.87 7.48 13.88
N GLY A 12 -1.48 6.96 12.80
CA GLY A 12 -1.93 7.77 11.67
C GLY A 12 -1.65 7.14 10.32
N VAL A 13 -1.44 8.01 9.33
CA VAL A 13 -1.20 7.61 7.94
C VAL A 13 0.29 7.60 7.63
N GLY A 14 0.76 6.54 7.00
CA GLY A 14 2.10 6.49 6.44
C GLY A 14 2.13 7.02 5.02
N ARG A 15 3.19 6.69 4.30
CA ARG A 15 3.43 7.21 2.96
C ARG A 15 2.44 6.65 1.93
N LEU A 16 2.00 7.53 1.02
CA LEU A 16 1.24 7.16 -0.17
C LEU A 16 2.13 7.22 -1.41
N VAL A 17 2.26 6.09 -2.10
CA VAL A 17 3.06 5.93 -3.32
C VAL A 17 2.14 5.71 -4.50
N PHE A 18 2.24 6.58 -5.51
CA PHE A 18 1.55 6.40 -6.78
C PHE A 18 2.34 5.47 -7.69
N ILE A 19 1.65 4.51 -8.28
CA ILE A 19 2.21 3.50 -9.17
C ILE A 19 1.70 3.80 -10.57
N GLU A 20 2.64 4.15 -11.46
CA GLU A 20 2.33 4.53 -12.84
C GLU A 20 2.12 3.31 -13.75
N ASN A 21 2.80 2.20 -13.44
CA ASN A 21 2.79 0.95 -14.21
C ASN A 21 1.98 -0.16 -13.52
N THR A 22 1.84 -1.30 -14.20
CA THR A 22 1.23 -2.49 -13.60
C THR A 22 2.02 -2.95 -12.37
N MET A 23 1.32 -3.14 -11.26
CA MET A 23 1.93 -3.71 -10.06
C MET A 23 2.36 -5.16 -10.32
N THR A 24 3.63 -5.46 -10.04
CA THR A 24 4.21 -6.80 -10.01
C THR A 24 4.72 -7.11 -8.60
N GLY A 25 4.96 -8.38 -8.27
CA GLY A 25 5.56 -8.74 -6.98
C GLY A 25 6.91 -8.06 -6.75
N ALA A 26 7.74 -7.93 -7.79
CA ALA A 26 9.02 -7.22 -7.71
C ALA A 26 8.85 -5.71 -7.45
N ALA A 27 7.88 -5.07 -8.11
CA ALA A 27 7.57 -3.66 -7.88
C ALA A 27 7.03 -3.44 -6.45
N TYR A 28 6.15 -4.33 -5.99
CA TYR A 28 5.63 -4.30 -4.62
C TYR A 28 6.75 -4.42 -3.59
N LYS A 29 7.66 -5.40 -3.76
CA LYS A 29 8.86 -5.53 -2.92
C LYS A 29 9.68 -4.24 -2.87
N GLN A 30 9.95 -3.62 -4.01
CA GLN A 30 10.72 -2.36 -4.05
C GLN A 30 10.02 -1.24 -3.28
N ILE A 31 8.69 -1.15 -3.39
CA ILE A 31 7.90 -0.16 -2.66
C ILE A 31 7.96 -0.43 -1.16
N LEU A 32 7.79 -1.69 -0.71
CA LEU A 32 7.92 -2.06 0.69
C LEU A 32 9.32 -1.75 1.23
N ALA A 33 10.37 -2.15 0.52
CA ALA A 33 11.75 -1.94 0.92
C ALA A 33 12.11 -0.46 1.11
N LYS A 34 11.50 0.42 0.32
CA LYS A 34 11.71 1.87 0.42
C LYS A 34 10.83 2.53 1.49
N ASN A 35 9.59 2.07 1.67
CA ASN A 35 8.59 2.87 2.38
C ASN A 35 8.08 2.26 3.69
N LEU A 36 8.22 0.95 3.92
CA LEU A 36 7.61 0.30 5.08
C LEU A 36 8.21 0.81 6.40
N ARG A 37 9.52 0.62 6.59
CA ARG A 37 10.23 1.10 7.80
C ARG A 37 10.27 2.62 7.88
N GLN A 38 10.36 3.30 6.74
CA GLN A 38 10.37 4.75 6.73
C GLN A 38 9.03 5.33 7.20
N SER A 39 7.91 4.73 6.78
CA SER A 39 6.58 5.11 7.28
C SER A 39 6.44 4.81 8.78
N ALA A 40 6.94 3.66 9.25
CA ALA A 40 6.91 3.32 10.68
C ALA A 40 7.68 4.36 11.51
N ASN A 41 8.89 4.72 11.09
CA ASN A 41 9.72 5.74 11.73
C ASN A 41 9.04 7.12 11.75
N GLU A 42 8.44 7.53 10.63
CA GLU A 42 7.70 8.81 10.53
C GLU A 42 6.47 8.84 11.44
N MET A 43 5.88 7.68 11.72
CA MET A 43 4.75 7.53 12.65
C MET A 43 5.21 7.30 14.10
N GLY A 44 6.51 7.26 14.39
CA GLY A 44 7.05 6.98 15.73
C GLY A 44 6.77 5.55 16.21
N ILE A 45 6.77 4.58 15.30
CA ILE A 45 6.50 3.16 15.58
C ILE A 45 7.82 2.38 15.53
N ASP A 46 8.26 1.92 16.69
CA ASP A 46 9.52 1.16 16.83
C ASP A 46 9.33 -0.33 16.52
N SER A 47 8.14 -0.88 16.74
CA SER A 47 7.81 -2.28 16.46
C SER A 47 6.39 -2.39 15.90
N PHE A 48 6.22 -3.26 14.91
CA PHE A 48 4.94 -3.46 14.23
C PHE A 48 4.79 -4.89 13.73
N ILE A 49 3.53 -5.33 13.61
CA ILE A 49 3.16 -6.50 12.82
C ILE A 49 2.62 -5.98 11.49
N PHE A 50 3.20 -6.42 10.38
CA PHE A 50 2.83 -6.00 9.05
C PHE A 50 1.57 -6.74 8.58
N MET A 51 0.59 -6.02 8.06
CA MET A 51 -0.62 -6.59 7.50
C MET A 51 -0.72 -6.26 6.02
N HIS A 52 -0.96 -7.28 5.20
CA HIS A 52 -1.33 -7.14 3.80
C HIS A 52 -2.29 -8.26 3.38
N ASP A 53 -3.03 -8.07 2.29
CA ASP A 53 -3.94 -9.11 1.79
C ASP A 53 -3.20 -10.23 1.05
N ASN A 54 -3.94 -11.29 0.73
CA ASN A 54 -3.42 -12.45 0.01
C ASN A 54 -3.38 -12.27 -1.53
N ASP A 55 -3.28 -11.04 -2.06
CA ASP A 55 -3.10 -10.86 -3.51
C ASP A 55 -1.84 -11.64 -3.96
N SER A 56 -1.94 -12.32 -5.11
CA SER A 56 -0.84 -13.02 -5.79
C SER A 56 0.48 -12.23 -5.85
N LYS A 57 0.42 -10.91 -5.92
CA LYS A 57 1.60 -10.03 -5.98
C LYS A 57 2.26 -9.89 -4.62
N HIS A 58 1.43 -9.73 -3.58
CA HIS A 58 1.86 -9.59 -2.19
C HIS A 58 2.38 -10.91 -1.62
N THR A 59 1.83 -12.03 -2.10
CA THR A 59 2.20 -13.40 -1.68
C THR A 59 3.18 -14.09 -2.63
N SER A 60 3.74 -13.35 -3.60
CA SER A 60 4.75 -13.88 -4.53
C SER A 60 6.03 -14.31 -3.80
N GLY A 61 6.73 -15.31 -4.34
CA GLY A 61 7.97 -15.83 -3.71
C GLY A 61 8.99 -14.73 -3.43
N VAL A 62 9.21 -13.82 -4.40
CA VAL A 62 10.12 -12.68 -4.26
C VAL A 62 9.78 -11.75 -3.08
N VAL A 63 8.50 -11.63 -2.74
CA VAL A 63 8.05 -10.81 -1.60
C VAL A 63 8.19 -11.57 -0.29
N LYS A 64 7.80 -12.85 -0.28
CA LYS A 64 7.96 -13.74 0.90
C LYS A 64 9.42 -13.84 1.31
N ASP A 65 10.30 -14.20 0.38
CA ASP A 65 11.74 -14.31 0.62
C ASP A 65 12.33 -13.00 1.17
N TRP A 66 11.84 -11.86 0.69
CA TRP A 66 12.29 -10.56 1.16
C TRP A 66 11.77 -10.23 2.55
N ILE A 67 10.51 -10.55 2.87
CA ILE A 67 9.96 -10.36 4.21
C ILE A 67 10.72 -11.22 5.22
N ASP A 68 10.93 -12.49 4.90
CA ASP A 68 11.68 -13.43 5.75
C ASP A 68 13.11 -12.93 5.97
N ALA A 69 13.80 -12.52 4.90
CA ALA A 69 15.16 -11.97 4.99
C ALA A 69 15.25 -10.61 5.71
N LYS A 70 14.13 -9.92 5.91
CA LYS A 70 14.05 -8.68 6.67
C LYS A 70 13.51 -8.86 8.08
N GLU A 71 13.16 -10.09 8.46
CA GLU A 71 12.60 -10.42 9.78
C GLU A 71 11.39 -9.53 10.09
N ILE A 72 10.49 -9.39 9.12
CA ILE A 72 9.26 -8.62 9.29
C ILE A 72 8.14 -9.59 9.69
N ASP A 73 7.58 -9.38 10.88
CA ASP A 73 6.42 -10.15 11.31
C ASP A 73 5.20 -9.82 10.44
N ILE A 74 4.55 -10.85 9.88
CA ILE A 74 3.31 -10.71 9.10
C ILE A 74 2.14 -11.18 9.93
N LEU A 75 1.04 -10.42 9.93
CA LEU A 75 -0.25 -10.87 10.41
C LEU A 75 -0.87 -11.85 9.40
N PRO A 76 -1.11 -13.13 9.76
CA PRO A 76 -1.78 -14.06 8.87
C PRO A 76 -3.16 -13.53 8.49
N TRP A 77 -3.42 -13.42 7.19
CA TRP A 77 -4.69 -12.90 6.68
C TRP A 77 -5.57 -14.02 6.11
N PRO A 78 -6.85 -14.12 6.51
CA PRO A 78 -7.76 -15.10 5.91
C PRO A 78 -8.06 -14.78 4.43
N PRO A 79 -8.18 -15.80 3.56
CA PRO A 79 -8.61 -15.60 2.17
C PRO A 79 -9.99 -14.93 2.11
N GLN A 80 -10.21 -14.10 1.08
CA GLN A 80 -11.49 -13.44 0.80
C GLN A 80 -12.02 -12.47 1.87
N SER A 81 -11.20 -12.11 2.87
CA SER A 81 -11.58 -11.17 3.92
C SER A 81 -11.21 -9.72 3.58
N GLN A 82 -11.73 -9.21 2.47
CA GLN A 82 -11.53 -7.81 2.07
C GLN A 82 -12.26 -6.83 3.00
N ASP A 83 -13.40 -7.26 3.54
CA ASP A 83 -14.22 -6.55 4.54
C ASP A 83 -13.48 -6.31 5.85
N LEU A 84 -12.53 -7.17 6.18
CA LEU A 84 -11.70 -7.02 7.38
C LEU A 84 -10.55 -6.03 7.20
N ASN A 85 -10.24 -5.61 5.96
CA ASN A 85 -9.06 -4.78 5.69
C ASN A 85 -9.35 -3.29 5.97
N PRO A 86 -8.81 -2.68 7.04
CA PRO A 86 -9.16 -1.32 7.42
C PRO A 86 -8.74 -0.28 6.37
N ILE A 87 -7.73 -0.58 5.54
CA ILE A 87 -7.30 0.35 4.49
C ILE A 87 -8.30 0.44 3.35
N GLU A 88 -9.06 -0.63 3.07
CA GLU A 88 -10.11 -0.60 2.04
C GLU A 88 -11.26 0.33 2.46
N HIS A 89 -11.59 0.36 3.75
CA HIS A 89 -12.56 1.31 4.28
C HIS A 89 -12.08 2.76 4.12
N ILE A 90 -10.79 3.02 4.35
CA ILE A 90 -10.21 4.35 4.12
C ILE A 90 -10.21 4.70 2.63
N TRP A 91 -9.89 3.76 1.74
CA TRP A 91 -9.99 4.00 0.29
C TRP A 91 -11.42 4.30 -0.16
N ALA A 92 -12.41 3.59 0.36
CA ALA A 92 -13.82 3.86 0.10
C ALA A 92 -14.22 5.26 0.57
N PHE A 93 -13.78 5.66 1.77
CA PHE A 93 -14.00 6.99 2.30
C PHE A 93 -13.34 8.08 1.43
N ILE A 94 -12.06 7.91 1.08
CA ILE A 94 -11.33 8.84 0.20
C ILE A 94 -12.04 8.98 -1.15
N LYS A 95 -12.44 7.86 -1.78
CA LYS A 95 -13.20 7.87 -3.04
C LYS A 95 -14.50 8.68 -2.90
N LYS A 96 -15.25 8.48 -1.82
CA LYS A 96 -16.50 9.21 -1.54
C LYS A 96 -16.25 10.72 -1.38
N GLU A 97 -15.24 11.12 -0.62
CA GLU A 97 -14.89 12.53 -0.42
C GLU A 97 -14.37 13.18 -1.72
N LEU A 98 -13.58 12.46 -2.52
CA LEU A 98 -13.13 12.95 -3.83
C LEU A 98 -14.31 13.15 -4.79
N CYS A 99 -15.29 12.26 -4.79
CA CYS A 99 -16.51 12.42 -5.62
C CYS A 99 -17.30 13.68 -5.25
N LYS A 100 -17.38 14.04 -3.96
CA LYS A 100 -18.04 15.27 -3.50
C LYS A 100 -17.32 16.54 -3.96
N LYS A 101 -15.99 16.50 -4.13
CA LYS A 101 -15.18 17.63 -4.60
C LYS A 101 -15.29 17.90 -6.12
N GLY A 102 -16.14 17.17 -6.84
CA GLY A 102 -16.35 17.31 -8.28
C GLY A 102 -15.31 16.55 -9.13
N LYS A 103 -15.34 16.72 -10.46
CA LYS A 103 -14.34 16.11 -11.35
C LYS A 103 -12.95 16.66 -11.02
N LEU A 104 -12.09 15.84 -10.41
CA LEU A 104 -10.66 16.12 -10.38
C LEU A 104 -10.21 16.38 -11.82
N LYS A 105 -9.70 17.58 -12.11
CA LYS A 105 -9.12 17.87 -13.42
C LYS A 105 -8.02 16.82 -13.63
N LYS A 106 -8.15 15.98 -14.66
CA LYS A 106 -7.04 15.11 -15.11
C LYS A 106 -5.83 16.01 -15.28
N ASN A 107 -4.84 15.85 -14.41
CA ASN A 107 -3.64 16.65 -14.49
C ASN A 107 -2.94 16.24 -15.80
N LYS A 108 -2.94 17.12 -16.81
CA LYS A 108 -2.36 16.86 -18.14
C LYS A 108 -0.84 16.60 -18.06
N ASN A 109 -0.22 16.81 -16.89
CA ASN A 109 1.19 16.61 -16.63
C ASN A 109 1.60 15.16 -16.29
N LEU A 110 0.66 14.23 -16.06
CA LEU A 110 0.98 12.79 -15.91
C LEU A 110 0.85 11.99 -17.23
N LYS A 111 0.70 12.67 -18.38
CA LYS A 111 0.71 12.06 -19.72
C LYS A 111 1.87 12.54 -20.59
N ARG A 112 2.90 13.15 -20.00
CA ARG A 112 4.07 13.67 -20.72
C ARG A 112 5.35 13.16 -20.10
N LYS A 113 5.62 11.88 -20.32
CA LYS A 113 6.93 11.37 -20.74
C LYS A 113 6.69 9.94 -21.24
N PHE A 114 6.64 9.88 -22.58
CA PHE A 114 6.58 8.75 -23.51
C PHE A 114 6.38 7.34 -22.94
#